data_AF-A0A921MB71-F1
#
_entry.id   AF-A0A921MB71-F1
#
_cell.length_a   1.000
_cell.length_b   1.000
_cell.length_c   1.000
_cell.angle_alpha   90.00
_cell.angle_beta   90.00
_cell.angle_gamma   90.00
#
_symmetry.space_group_name_H-M   'P 1'
#
loop_
_entity.id
_entity.type
_entity.pdbx_description
1 polymer ?
#
loop_
_entity_poly.entity_id
_entity_poly.type
_entity_poly.pdbx_seq_one_letter_code
_entity_poly.pdbx_strand_id
1 'polypeptide(L)'
;RPAAVDVEMGREEAGRLLAAASDAGVSTVVSAHAWEATPTAQELDAAFAVMAGSGADVVKIAVTPQSTADVLTLLGATARAAESLDVPVIGIAMGELGRVSRLCGGEFGSAATFATVGEGSAPGQMTAEQVAVVRSYLPR
;
A
#
# COMPACT_ATOMS: atom_id res chain seq x y z
N ARG A 1 -10.98 -21.21 3.53
CA ARG A 1 -10.24 -20.57 2.41
C ARG A 1 -9.91 -19.15 2.84
N PRO A 2 -8.73 -18.59 2.52
CA PRO A 2 -8.44 -17.19 2.86
C PRO A 2 -9.44 -16.27 2.15
N ALA A 3 -9.76 -15.13 2.76
CA ALA A 3 -10.61 -14.12 2.14
C ALA A 3 -9.88 -13.37 1.03
N ALA A 4 -8.57 -13.16 1.21
CA ALA A 4 -7.69 -12.56 0.22
C ALA A 4 -6.27 -13.14 0.31
N VAL A 5 -5.49 -12.96 -0.76
CA VAL A 5 -4.06 -13.28 -0.83
C VAL A 5 -3.26 -12.06 -1.32
N ASP A 6 -2.07 -11.87 -0.77
CA ASP A 6 -1.10 -10.89 -1.27
C ASP A 6 -0.24 -11.54 -2.37
N VAL A 7 -0.18 -10.91 -3.55
CA VAL A 7 0.64 -11.35 -4.68
C VAL A 7 1.60 -10.23 -5.07
N GLU A 8 2.89 -10.45 -4.82
CA GLU A 8 3.91 -9.48 -5.19
C GLU A 8 4.13 -9.45 -6.72
N MET A 9 3.92 -8.29 -7.34
CA MET A 9 3.92 -8.09 -8.79
C MET A 9 5.27 -8.47 -9.44
N GLY A 10 6.37 -8.30 -8.69
CA GLY A 10 7.72 -8.65 -9.15
C GLY A 10 8.03 -10.15 -9.20
N ARG A 11 7.11 -11.02 -8.75
CA ARG A 11 7.31 -12.47 -8.80
C ARG A 11 7.07 -13.01 -10.21
N GLU A 12 7.92 -13.93 -10.64
CA GLU A 12 7.79 -14.61 -11.94
C GLU A 12 6.41 -15.28 -12.10
N GLU A 13 5.89 -15.85 -11.01
CA GLU A 13 4.61 -16.56 -11.02
C GLU A 13 3.39 -15.66 -10.76
N ALA A 14 3.56 -14.34 -10.66
CA ALA A 14 2.47 -13.42 -10.27
C ALA A 14 1.21 -13.62 -11.12
N GLY A 15 1.34 -13.67 -12.45
CA GLY A 15 0.20 -13.89 -13.35
C GLY A 15 -0.51 -15.23 -13.11
N ARG A 16 0.25 -16.30 -12.83
CA ARG A 16 -0.32 -17.63 -12.51
C ARG A 16 -1.05 -17.62 -11.17
N LEU A 17 -0.51 -16.93 -10.17
CA LEU A 17 -1.11 -16.81 -8.84
C LEU A 17 -2.40 -15.98 -8.89
N LEU A 18 -2.43 -14.90 -9.67
CA LEU A 18 -3.63 -14.10 -9.88
C LEU A 18 -4.74 -14.90 -10.56
N ALA A 19 -4.40 -15.65 -11.61
CA ALA A 19 -5.36 -16.54 -12.27
C ALA A 19 -5.91 -17.60 -11.29
N ALA A 20 -5.04 -18.24 -10.51
CA ALA A 20 -5.46 -19.24 -9.52
C ALA A 20 -6.34 -18.66 -8.40
N ALA A 21 -6.06 -17.42 -7.95
CA ALA A 21 -6.88 -16.73 -6.96
C ALA A 21 -8.28 -16.40 -7.51
N SER A 22 -8.33 -15.90 -8.75
CA SER A 22 -9.58 -15.63 -9.47
C SER A 22 -10.43 -16.89 -9.64
N ASP A 23 -9.85 -17.98 -10.13
CA ASP A 23 -10.53 -19.28 -10.30
C ASP A 23 -11.06 -19.83 -8.96
N ALA A 24 -10.37 -19.54 -7.87
CA ALA A 24 -10.76 -19.95 -6.53
C ALA A 24 -11.79 -19.02 -5.86
N GLY A 25 -12.12 -17.87 -6.48
CA GLY A 25 -12.97 -16.82 -5.92
C GLY A 25 -12.35 -16.15 -4.69
N VAL A 26 -11.03 -15.99 -4.67
CA VAL A 26 -10.27 -15.39 -3.57
C VAL A 26 -9.76 -14.02 -4.02
N SER A 27 -10.03 -12.98 -3.23
CA SER A 27 -9.58 -11.63 -3.55
C SER A 27 -8.05 -11.48 -3.50
N THR A 28 -7.53 -10.49 -4.19
CA THR A 28 -6.09 -10.27 -4.38
C THR A 28 -5.68 -8.88 -3.92
N VAL A 29 -4.56 -8.82 -3.21
CA VAL A 29 -3.80 -7.59 -2.99
C VAL A 29 -2.53 -7.72 -3.83
N VAL A 30 -2.47 -7.03 -4.96
CA VAL A 30 -1.23 -6.98 -5.73
C VAL A 30 -0.29 -5.99 -5.07
N SER A 31 0.93 -6.41 -4.76
CA SER A 31 1.87 -5.62 -3.97
C SER A 31 3.20 -5.37 -4.66
N ALA A 32 3.84 -4.26 -4.33
CA ALA A 32 5.22 -3.95 -4.68
C ALA A 32 5.93 -3.27 -3.49
N HIS A 33 7.20 -3.60 -3.29
CA HIS A 33 8.01 -3.08 -2.19
C HIS A 33 9.33 -2.53 -2.74
N ALA A 34 9.57 -1.23 -2.57
CA ALA A 34 10.85 -0.58 -2.83
C ALA A 34 11.59 -0.44 -1.50
N TRP A 35 12.47 -1.39 -1.20
CA TRP A 35 13.12 -1.52 0.11
C TRP A 35 14.29 -0.53 0.29
N GLU A 36 14.86 -0.04 -0.80
CA GLU A 36 16.08 0.77 -0.80
C GLU A 36 15.80 2.27 -0.80
N ALA A 37 14.81 2.71 -1.58
CA ALA A 37 14.51 4.11 -1.79
C ALA A 37 13.06 4.32 -2.22
N THR A 38 12.63 5.57 -2.26
CA THR A 38 11.33 5.96 -2.82
C THR A 38 11.51 6.27 -4.32
N PRO A 39 10.84 5.54 -5.22
CA PRO A 39 10.81 5.87 -6.64
C PRO A 39 10.25 7.27 -6.88
N THR A 40 10.50 7.80 -8.06
CA THR A 40 9.93 9.09 -8.48
C THR A 40 8.40 9.04 -8.52
N ALA A 41 7.75 10.21 -8.45
CA ALA A 41 6.30 10.31 -8.57
C ALA A 41 5.77 9.61 -9.85
N GLN A 42 6.46 9.78 -10.98
CA GLN A 42 6.07 9.17 -12.25
C GLN A 42 6.19 7.64 -12.23
N GLU A 43 7.24 7.09 -11.60
CA GLU A 43 7.41 5.65 -11.45
C GLU A 43 6.34 5.05 -10.53
N LEU A 44 5.98 5.75 -9.44
CA LEU A 44 4.89 5.33 -8.55
C LEU A 44 3.53 5.35 -9.25
N ASP A 45 3.22 6.42 -9.98
CA ASP A 45 1.97 6.54 -10.74
C ASP A 45 1.87 5.41 -11.78
N ALA A 46 2.96 5.14 -12.51
CA ALA A 46 3.02 4.06 -13.47
C ALA A 46 2.87 2.68 -12.80
N ALA A 47 3.51 2.46 -11.66
CA ALA A 47 3.41 1.19 -10.92
C ALA A 47 1.98 0.92 -10.45
N PHE A 48 1.30 1.92 -9.86
CA PHE A 48 -0.10 1.80 -9.47
C PHE A 48 -0.99 1.45 -10.67
N ALA A 49 -0.83 2.15 -11.80
CA ALA A 49 -1.60 1.90 -13.01
C ALA A 49 -1.37 0.48 -13.58
N VAL A 50 -0.11 0.03 -13.65
CA VAL A 50 0.24 -1.32 -14.11
C VAL A 50 -0.36 -2.39 -13.19
N MET A 51 -0.25 -2.21 -11.88
CA MET A 51 -0.80 -3.16 -10.91
C MET A 51 -2.33 -3.20 -10.98
N ALA A 52 -3.00 -2.06 -11.16
CA ALA A 52 -4.46 -2.03 -11.33
C ALA A 52 -4.90 -2.76 -12.62
N GLY A 53 -4.13 -2.63 -13.70
CA GLY A 53 -4.37 -3.35 -14.96
C GLY A 53 -4.15 -4.88 -14.88
N SER A 54 -3.64 -5.42 -13.77
CA SER A 54 -3.39 -6.86 -13.60
C SER A 54 -4.64 -7.67 -13.21
N GLY A 55 -5.77 -7.00 -12.96
CA GLY A 55 -6.99 -7.63 -12.42
C GLY A 55 -6.99 -7.76 -10.90
N ALA A 56 -6.19 -6.95 -10.21
CA ALA A 56 -6.13 -6.92 -8.75
C ALA A 56 -7.42 -6.37 -8.13
N ASP A 57 -7.83 -6.89 -6.97
CA ASP A 57 -8.93 -6.29 -6.21
C ASP A 57 -8.46 -5.08 -5.38
N VAL A 58 -7.19 -5.06 -4.97
CA VAL A 58 -6.53 -3.97 -4.25
C VAL A 58 -5.07 -3.90 -4.71
N VAL A 59 -4.52 -2.68 -4.84
CA VAL A 59 -3.10 -2.48 -5.14
C VAL A 59 -2.37 -1.84 -3.97
N LYS A 60 -1.15 -2.31 -3.67
CA LYS A 60 -0.35 -1.86 -2.52
C LYS A 60 1.09 -1.55 -2.92
N ILE A 61 1.54 -0.32 -2.70
CA ILE A 61 2.96 0.05 -2.82
C ILE A 61 3.52 0.45 -1.45
N ALA A 62 4.66 -0.13 -1.09
CA ALA A 62 5.44 0.28 0.06
C ALA A 62 6.85 0.73 -0.37
N VAL A 63 7.33 1.84 0.18
CA VAL A 63 8.63 2.44 -0.17
C VAL A 63 9.46 2.76 1.06
N THR A 64 10.77 2.85 0.92
CA THR A 64 11.68 3.35 1.97
C THR A 64 12.00 4.83 1.71
N PRO A 65 11.47 5.78 2.50
CA PRO A 65 11.81 7.20 2.37
C PRO A 65 13.21 7.49 2.95
N GLN A 66 13.94 8.37 2.28
CA GLN A 66 15.22 8.93 2.72
C GLN A 66 15.07 10.40 3.16
N SER A 67 13.92 11.01 2.88
CA SER A 67 13.57 12.38 3.25
C SER A 67 12.07 12.55 3.48
N THR A 68 11.67 13.67 4.09
CA THR A 68 10.25 14.06 4.17
C THR A 68 9.65 14.27 2.77
N ALA A 69 10.44 14.72 1.79
CA ALA A 69 9.99 14.89 0.41
C ALA A 69 9.59 13.55 -0.24
N ASP A 70 10.24 12.46 0.14
CA ASP A 70 9.89 11.12 -0.34
C ASP A 70 8.54 10.66 0.23
N VAL A 71 8.28 10.97 1.51
CA VAL A 71 6.98 10.69 2.13
C VAL A 71 5.87 11.45 1.40
N LEU A 72 6.10 12.72 1.06
CA LEU A 72 5.15 13.51 0.27
C LEU A 72 4.98 12.96 -1.15
N THR A 73 6.06 12.50 -1.77
CA THR A 73 6.04 11.87 -3.11
C THR A 73 5.11 10.66 -3.11
N LEU A 74 5.23 9.77 -2.13
CA LEU A 74 4.33 8.62 -2.00
C LEU A 74 2.89 9.03 -1.72
N LEU A 75 2.65 9.94 -0.77
CA LEU A 75 1.28 10.36 -0.43
C LEU A 75 0.59 11.03 -1.64
N GLY A 76 1.32 11.83 -2.40
CA GLY A 76 0.83 12.43 -3.64
C GLY A 76 0.50 11.39 -4.71
N ALA A 77 1.35 10.37 -4.89
CA ALA A 77 1.06 9.26 -5.81
C ALA A 77 -0.17 8.46 -5.37
N THR A 78 -0.31 8.23 -4.06
CA THR A 78 -1.47 7.52 -3.48
C THR A 78 -2.77 8.28 -3.75
N ALA A 79 -2.78 9.61 -3.56
CA ALA A 79 -3.94 10.44 -3.83
C ALA A 79 -4.33 10.42 -5.31
N ARG A 80 -3.36 10.62 -6.21
CA ARG A 80 -3.62 10.55 -7.67
C ARG A 80 -4.15 9.18 -8.09
N ALA A 81 -3.58 8.10 -7.54
CA ALA A 81 -4.02 6.75 -7.84
C ALA A 81 -5.45 6.48 -7.33
N ALA A 82 -5.77 6.91 -6.11
CA ALA A 82 -7.11 6.78 -5.54
C ALA A 82 -8.18 7.55 -6.32
N GLU A 83 -7.82 8.68 -6.93
CA GLU A 83 -8.73 9.48 -7.77
C GLU A 83 -8.92 8.91 -9.19
N SER A 84 -7.91 8.19 -9.71
CA SER A 84 -7.86 7.81 -11.13
C SER A 84 -8.09 6.32 -11.41
N LEU A 85 -8.00 5.46 -10.39
CA LEU A 85 -8.14 4.02 -10.53
C LEU A 85 -9.46 3.53 -9.92
N ASP A 86 -10.07 2.54 -10.58
CA ASP A 86 -11.33 1.93 -10.11
C ASP A 86 -11.13 0.92 -8.95
N VAL A 87 -9.88 0.66 -8.56
CA VAL A 87 -9.51 -0.29 -7.51
C VAL A 87 -8.97 0.44 -6.27
N PRO A 88 -9.28 -0.01 -5.05
CA PRO A 88 -8.68 0.51 -3.82
C PRO A 88 -7.15 0.45 -3.85
N VAL A 89 -6.52 1.50 -3.35
CA VAL A 89 -5.06 1.63 -3.30
C VAL A 89 -4.56 1.68 -1.86
N ILE A 90 -3.33 1.21 -1.63
CA ILE A 90 -2.64 1.29 -0.34
C ILE A 90 -1.24 1.84 -0.59
N GLY A 91 -0.93 2.98 0.03
CA GLY A 91 0.40 3.60 -0.01
C GLY A 91 1.06 3.60 1.36
N ILE A 92 2.28 3.05 1.47
CA ILE A 92 3.02 2.97 2.74
C ILE A 92 4.46 3.48 2.58
N ALA A 93 4.81 4.52 3.33
CA ALA A 93 6.21 4.88 3.56
C ALA A 93 6.69 4.11 4.79
N MET A 94 7.72 3.30 4.62
CA MET A 94 8.30 2.48 5.68
C MET A 94 9.20 3.31 6.60
N GLY A 95 9.56 2.71 7.74
CA GLY A 95 10.46 3.33 8.70
C GLY A 95 9.84 4.47 9.50
N GLU A 96 10.65 5.09 10.34
CA GLU A 96 10.19 6.15 11.25
C GLU A 96 9.69 7.39 10.50
N LEU A 97 10.41 7.83 9.47
CA LEU A 97 10.02 8.95 8.60
C LEU A 97 8.63 8.73 7.98
N GLY A 98 8.32 7.49 7.61
CA GLY A 98 7.09 7.13 6.93
C GLY A 98 5.87 6.92 7.83
N ARG A 99 6.01 6.97 9.16
CA ARG A 99 4.89 6.71 10.10
C ARG A 99 3.64 7.54 9.80
N VAL A 100 3.80 8.80 9.37
CA VAL A 100 2.68 9.67 9.00
C VAL A 100 1.83 9.09 7.87
N SER A 101 2.42 8.37 6.92
CA SER A 101 1.67 7.69 5.86
C SER A 101 0.76 6.58 6.39
N ARG A 102 1.16 5.91 7.47
CA ARG A 102 0.35 4.87 8.11
C ARG A 102 -0.80 5.45 8.94
N LEU A 103 -0.58 6.62 9.53
CA LEU A 103 -1.55 7.29 10.39
C LEU A 103 -2.60 8.05 9.60
N CYS A 104 -2.16 8.80 8.59
CA CYS A 104 -2.99 9.75 7.87
C CYS A 104 -3.19 9.39 6.40
N GLY A 105 -2.70 8.23 5.94
CA GLY A 105 -2.80 7.81 4.53
C GLY A 105 -4.24 7.74 4.01
N GLY A 106 -5.22 7.51 4.88
CA GLY A 106 -6.64 7.53 4.52
C GLY A 106 -7.09 8.88 3.95
N GLU A 107 -6.55 9.99 4.45
CA GLU A 107 -6.84 11.35 3.94
C GLU A 107 -6.29 11.57 2.51
N PHE A 108 -5.37 10.71 2.08
CA PHE A 108 -4.79 10.69 0.75
C PHE A 108 -5.31 9.51 -0.09
N GLY A 109 -6.42 8.89 0.32
CA GLY A 109 -7.08 7.83 -0.43
C GLY A 109 -6.54 6.41 -0.20
N SER A 110 -5.61 6.20 0.74
CA SER A 110 -5.17 4.84 1.11
C SER A 110 -6.32 4.09 1.81
N ALA A 111 -6.80 3.01 1.19
CA ALA A 111 -7.96 2.25 1.65
C ALA A 111 -7.71 1.47 2.95
N ALA A 112 -6.45 1.18 3.26
CA ALA A 112 -6.06 0.50 4.49
C ALA A 112 -4.67 0.96 4.98
N THR A 113 -4.35 0.56 6.21
CA THR A 113 -3.03 0.75 6.82
C THR A 113 -2.64 -0.50 7.62
N PHE A 114 -1.35 -0.68 7.86
CA PHE A 114 -0.82 -1.82 8.62
C PHE A 114 -0.30 -1.34 9.98
N ALA A 115 -0.83 -1.95 11.04
CA ALA A 115 -0.48 -1.72 12.43
C ALA A 115 -0.16 -3.06 13.11
N THR A 116 0.46 -3.02 14.29
CA THR A 116 0.81 -4.23 15.05
C THR A 116 0.01 -4.37 16.36
N VAL A 117 -0.20 -5.61 16.81
CA VAL A 117 -0.73 -5.95 18.15
C VAL A 117 0.42 -6.32 19.12
N GLY A 118 1.62 -6.57 18.59
CA GLY A 118 2.82 -6.96 19.35
C GLY A 118 4.08 -6.49 18.63
N GLU A 119 4.98 -7.42 18.29
CA GLU A 119 6.14 -7.08 17.47
C GLU A 119 5.71 -6.68 16.05
N GLY A 120 6.34 -5.65 15.49
CA GLY A 120 6.07 -5.19 14.14
C GLY A 120 6.65 -6.14 13.09
N SER A 121 5.91 -6.38 12.01
CA SER A 121 6.37 -7.14 10.85
C SER A 121 7.14 -6.30 9.83
N ALA A 122 7.15 -4.97 9.97
CA ALA A 122 7.82 -4.05 9.06
C ALA A 122 8.29 -2.76 9.78
N PRO A 123 9.35 -2.10 9.28
CA PRO A 123 9.83 -0.85 9.86
C PRO A 123 8.76 0.24 9.91
N GLY A 124 8.68 0.93 11.05
CA GLY A 124 7.76 2.05 11.25
C GLY A 124 6.33 1.66 11.59
N GLN A 125 6.01 0.38 11.82
CA GLN A 125 4.68 0.00 12.32
C GLN A 125 4.42 0.56 13.72
N MET A 126 3.23 1.11 13.90
CA MET A 126 2.69 1.58 15.18
C MET A 126 1.67 0.58 15.69
N THR A 127 1.35 0.61 16.99
CA THR A 127 0.35 -0.31 17.53
C THR A 127 -1.04 0.01 16.97
N ALA A 128 -1.90 -0.99 16.88
CA ALA A 128 -3.29 -0.81 16.45
C ALA A 128 -4.02 0.22 17.33
N GLU A 129 -3.73 0.25 18.63
CA GLU A 129 -4.26 1.24 19.56
C GLU A 129 -3.78 2.66 19.21
N GLN A 130 -2.48 2.86 18.98
CA GLN A 130 -1.94 4.17 18.60
C GLN A 130 -2.54 4.67 17.28
N VAL A 131 -2.66 3.79 16.28
CA VAL A 131 -3.29 4.13 14.99
C VAL A 131 -4.76 4.48 15.19
N ALA A 132 -5.51 3.70 15.98
CA ALA A 132 -6.91 3.96 16.25
C ALA A 132 -7.13 5.31 16.95
N VAL A 133 -6.26 5.67 17.91
CA VAL A 133 -6.30 6.99 18.58
C VAL A 133 -6.12 8.11 17.57
N VAL A 134 -5.09 8.07 16.73
CA VAL A 134 -4.87 9.14 15.74
C VAL A 134 -6.02 9.23 14.74
N ARG A 135 -6.49 8.09 14.22
CA ARG A 135 -7.62 8.05 13.29
C ARG A 135 -8.93 8.57 13.90
N SER A 136 -9.07 8.56 15.22
CA SER A 136 -10.26 9.14 15.88
C SER A 136 -10.34 10.67 15.76
N TYR A 137 -9.22 11.34 15.46
CA TYR A 137 -9.16 12.79 15.22
C TYR A 137 -9.29 13.17 13.74
N LEU A 138 -9.22 12.20 12.83
CA LEU A 138 -9.28 12.42 11.39
C LEU A 138 -10.72 12.26 10.87
N PRO A 139 -11.07 12.88 9.73
CA PRO A 139 -12.32 12.66 9.04
C PRO A 139 -12.63 11.16 8.80
N ARG A 140 -13.92 10.84 8.67
CA ARG A 140 -14.37 9.50 8.29
C ARG A 140 -14.59 9.39 6.80
#